data_AF-A0A957U5Y6-F1
#
_entry.id   AF-A0A957U5Y6-F1
#
_cell.length_a   1.000
_cell.length_b   1.000
_cell.length_c   1.000
_cell.angle_alpha   90.00
_cell.angle_beta   90.00
_cell.angle_gamma   90.00
#
_symmetry.space_group_name_H-M   'P 1'
#
loop_
_entity.id
_entity.type
_entity.pdbx_description
1 polymer ?
#
loop_
_entity_poly.entity_id
_entity_poly.type
_entity_poly.pdbx_seq_one_letter_code
_entity_poly.pdbx_strand_id
1 'polypeptide(L)'
;HFEEHTADLEENQLLLWALQQILRSGLCHEERALPSVRKAYHALLGVTTPTPLSAQACRNRLYNRLNQDYEPLHALAYFFLAHTGPTHEAGDRRMLPFLVDMARLFEFFVAAWLRRFLPSPFRVSVQENYHLGRASDTKFIIDLVIRNGDEVWVLDTKYKVPKSADTADIQQIVAYAESMETNEGILIYPQQLPGAARYQVGGTAVRILAFDLDGDLNVAGERFVAELLHGVW
;
A
#
# COMPACT_ATOMS: atom_id res chain seq x y z
N HIS A 1 0.72 -45.61 11.45
CA HIS A 1 1.72 -44.53 11.25
C HIS A 1 1.33 -43.40 12.20
N PHE A 2 2.13 -43.11 13.21
CA PHE A 2 1.94 -41.92 14.04
C PHE A 2 2.63 -40.76 13.30
N GLU A 3 1.86 -39.74 12.92
CA GLU A 3 2.42 -38.47 12.51
C GLU A 3 2.79 -37.72 13.80
N GLU A 4 4.07 -37.58 14.09
CA GLU A 4 4.52 -36.65 15.12
C GLU A 4 4.20 -35.23 14.63
N HIS A 5 3.18 -34.61 15.23
CA HIS A 5 2.88 -33.20 15.05
C HIS A 5 3.98 -32.36 15.74
N THR A 6 5.15 -32.28 15.12
CA THR A 6 6.23 -31.40 15.57
C THR A 6 5.93 -29.97 15.14
N ALA A 7 6.27 -29.02 16.02
CA ALA A 7 6.26 -27.60 15.69
C ALA A 7 7.52 -27.19 14.90
N ASP A 8 8.49 -28.10 14.72
CA ASP A 8 9.69 -27.87 13.92
C ASP A 8 9.42 -28.10 12.42
N LEU A 9 8.60 -27.21 11.87
CA LEU A 9 8.23 -27.17 10.45
C LEU A 9 8.95 -26.02 9.75
N GLU A 10 9.17 -26.13 8.45
CA GLU A 10 9.84 -25.10 7.65
C GLU A 10 9.14 -23.74 7.76
N GLU A 11 7.81 -23.72 7.91
CA GLU A 11 7.03 -22.51 8.17
C GLU A 11 7.51 -21.77 9.44
N ASN A 12 7.69 -22.51 10.53
CA ASN A 12 8.16 -21.94 11.80
C ASN A 12 9.65 -21.57 11.76
N GLN A 13 10.47 -22.36 11.06
CA GLN A 13 11.89 -22.07 10.85
C GLN A 13 12.07 -20.76 10.06
N LEU A 14 11.23 -20.53 9.05
CA LEU A 14 11.24 -19.31 8.24
C LEU A 14 10.91 -18.07 9.06
N LEU A 15 9.87 -18.15 9.91
CA LEU A 15 9.51 -17.06 10.82
C LEU A 15 10.60 -16.80 11.87
N LEU A 16 11.14 -17.87 12.47
CA LEU A 16 12.22 -17.76 13.45
C LEU A 16 13.45 -17.08 12.83
N TRP A 17 13.83 -17.48 11.61
CA TRP A 17 14.94 -16.90 10.89
C TRP A 17 14.71 -15.43 10.55
N ALA A 18 13.52 -15.06 10.08
CA ALA A 18 13.16 -13.67 9.81
C ALA A 18 13.22 -12.80 11.08
N LEU A 19 12.66 -13.26 12.19
CA LEU A 19 12.73 -12.56 13.49
C LEU A 19 14.17 -12.39 13.97
N GLN A 20 15.02 -13.39 13.75
CA GLN A 20 16.45 -13.29 14.07
C GLN A 20 17.14 -12.21 13.25
N GLN A 21 16.87 -12.12 11.93
CA GLN A 21 17.45 -11.07 11.09
C GLN A 21 16.95 -9.68 11.49
N ILE A 22 15.66 -9.54 11.80
CA ILE A 22 15.07 -8.29 12.29
C ILE A 22 15.78 -7.84 13.57
N LEU A 23 15.92 -8.71 14.56
CA LEU A 23 16.61 -8.38 15.81
C LEU A 23 18.09 -8.01 15.61
N ARG A 24 18.79 -8.68 14.69
CA ARG A 24 20.20 -8.42 14.38
C ARG A 24 20.43 -7.14 13.56
N SER A 25 19.49 -6.80 12.69
CA SER A 25 19.57 -5.61 11.84
C SER A 25 19.50 -4.29 12.62
N GLY A 26 18.98 -4.33 13.86
CA GLY A 26 18.77 -3.14 14.68
C GLY A 26 17.62 -2.26 14.20
N LEU A 27 16.82 -2.69 13.21
CA LEU A 27 15.73 -1.89 12.63
C LEU A 27 14.57 -1.61 13.59
N CYS A 28 14.37 -2.47 14.59
CA CYS A 28 13.37 -2.28 15.64
C CYS A 28 13.87 -1.30 16.71
N HIS A 29 13.76 -0.01 16.41
CA HIS A 29 14.05 1.06 17.36
C HIS A 29 12.82 1.52 18.16
N GLU A 30 11.63 1.11 17.76
CA GLU A 30 10.38 1.47 18.45
C GLU A 30 10.24 0.74 19.80
N GLU A 31 9.99 1.51 20.86
CA GLU A 31 9.84 0.99 22.24
C GLU A 31 8.75 -0.07 22.39
N ARG A 32 7.71 -0.03 21.54
CA ARG A 32 6.57 -0.97 21.57
C ARG A 32 6.79 -2.22 20.73
N ALA A 33 7.51 -2.12 19.61
CA ALA A 33 7.70 -3.22 18.68
C ALA A 33 8.76 -4.21 19.19
N LEU A 34 9.87 -3.71 19.73
CA LEU A 34 11.01 -4.54 20.12
C LEU A 34 10.69 -5.61 21.18
N PRO A 35 9.93 -5.34 22.27
CA PRO A 35 9.54 -6.38 23.23
C PRO A 35 8.69 -7.48 22.60
N SER A 36 7.78 -7.11 21.70
CA SER A 36 6.90 -8.05 21.00
C SER A 36 7.68 -8.97 20.06
N VAL A 37 8.61 -8.42 19.28
CA VAL A 37 9.50 -9.19 18.40
C VAL A 37 10.38 -10.15 19.20
N ARG A 38 10.97 -9.70 20.32
CA ARG A 38 11.76 -10.58 21.21
C ARG A 38 10.92 -11.70 21.80
N LYS A 39 9.70 -11.40 22.26
CA LYS A 39 8.77 -12.40 22.79
C LYS A 39 8.44 -13.45 21.74
N ALA A 40 8.09 -13.03 20.52
CA ALA A 40 7.81 -13.95 19.41
C ALA A 40 9.03 -14.81 19.05
N TYR A 41 10.22 -14.20 18.99
CA TYR A 41 11.48 -14.90 18.74
C TYR A 41 11.75 -16.00 19.78
N HIS A 42 11.63 -15.69 21.07
CA HIS A 42 11.85 -16.67 22.13
C HIS A 42 10.78 -17.77 22.16
N ALA A 43 9.53 -17.45 21.84
CA ALA A 43 8.47 -18.44 21.75
C ALA A 43 8.74 -19.46 20.64
N LEU A 44 9.17 -19.00 19.45
CA LEU A 44 9.50 -19.87 18.33
C LEU A 44 10.80 -20.65 18.56
N LEU A 45 11.83 -20.02 19.13
CA LEU A 45 13.10 -20.68 19.44
C LEU A 45 12.92 -21.89 20.38
N GLY A 46 11.89 -21.89 21.22
CA GLY A 46 11.57 -23.01 22.12
C GLY A 46 10.94 -24.22 21.42
N VAL A 47 10.48 -24.09 20.17
CA VAL A 47 9.70 -25.12 19.47
C VAL A 47 10.19 -25.45 18.06
N THR A 48 11.12 -24.67 17.52
CA THR A 48 11.70 -24.87 16.18
C THR A 48 13.19 -24.52 16.15
N THR A 49 13.90 -25.05 15.16
CA THR A 49 15.34 -24.85 15.00
C THR A 49 15.66 -23.62 14.12
N PRO A 50 16.66 -22.80 14.48
CA PRO A 50 17.06 -21.65 13.67
C PRO A 50 17.83 -22.10 12.43
N THR A 51 17.12 -22.33 11.33
CA THR A 51 17.70 -22.71 10.03
C THR A 51 17.87 -21.47 9.15
N PRO A 52 19.08 -21.21 8.59
CA PRO A 52 19.27 -20.14 7.63
C PRO A 52 18.44 -20.37 6.36
N LEU A 53 17.48 -19.49 6.10
CA LEU A 53 16.59 -19.56 4.93
C LEU A 53 16.69 -18.28 4.09
N SER A 54 16.63 -18.44 2.77
CA SER A 54 16.61 -17.30 1.85
C SER A 54 15.21 -16.70 1.76
N ALA A 55 15.10 -15.43 1.34
CA ALA A 55 13.80 -14.82 1.08
C ALA A 55 12.95 -15.63 0.09
N GLN A 56 13.57 -16.29 -0.89
CA GLN A 56 12.87 -17.11 -1.88
C GLN A 56 12.09 -18.28 -1.25
N ALA A 57 12.48 -18.74 -0.05
CA ALA A 57 11.74 -19.77 0.69
C ALA A 57 10.32 -19.34 1.11
N CYS A 58 10.05 -18.03 1.12
CA CYS A 58 8.71 -17.49 1.39
C CYS A 58 7.79 -17.54 0.17
N ARG A 59 8.35 -17.69 -1.04
CA ARG A 59 7.58 -17.63 -2.31
C ARG A 59 7.07 -19.01 -2.71
N ASN A 60 5.98 -19.02 -3.48
CA ASN A 60 5.36 -20.22 -4.05
C ASN A 60 4.98 -21.29 -3.00
N ARG A 61 4.71 -20.88 -1.75
CA ARG A 61 4.21 -21.78 -0.71
C ARG A 61 2.73 -22.07 -0.94
N LEU A 62 2.32 -23.30 -0.63
CA LEU A 62 0.93 -23.74 -0.70
C LEU A 62 0.27 -23.58 0.67
N TYR A 63 -0.76 -22.74 0.72
CA TYR A 63 -1.57 -22.55 1.91
C TYR A 63 -2.87 -23.32 1.80
N ASN A 64 -3.25 -23.96 2.89
CA ASN A 64 -4.47 -24.70 3.10
C ASN A 64 -5.13 -24.24 4.41
N ARG A 65 -6.30 -24.78 4.72
CA ARG A 65 -7.09 -24.38 5.90
C ARG A 65 -6.34 -24.51 7.24
N LEU A 66 -5.29 -25.33 7.32
CA LEU A 66 -4.51 -25.57 8.54
C LEU A 66 -3.28 -24.64 8.68
N ASN A 67 -2.83 -23.98 7.60
CA ASN A 67 -1.64 -23.12 7.61
C ASN A 67 -1.85 -21.76 6.91
N GLN A 68 -3.09 -21.38 6.61
CA GLN A 68 -3.42 -20.09 5.98
C GLN A 68 -2.91 -18.88 6.77
N ASP A 69 -2.84 -18.99 8.10
CA ASP A 69 -2.38 -17.90 8.96
C ASP A 69 -0.89 -17.56 8.73
N TYR A 70 -0.11 -18.48 8.16
CA TYR A 70 1.27 -18.24 7.79
C TYR A 70 1.43 -17.38 6.54
N GLU A 71 0.42 -17.29 5.67
CA GLU A 71 0.51 -16.52 4.42
C GLU A 71 0.92 -15.05 4.65
N PRO A 72 0.21 -14.26 5.47
CA PRO A 72 0.62 -12.89 5.75
C PRO A 72 1.97 -12.82 6.49
N LEU A 73 2.26 -13.79 7.36
CA LEU A 73 3.51 -13.82 8.13
C LEU A 73 4.72 -14.09 7.23
N HIS A 74 4.63 -15.02 6.28
CA HIS A 74 5.66 -15.29 5.29
C HIS A 74 5.80 -14.16 4.28
N ALA A 75 4.70 -13.49 3.92
CA ALA A 75 4.78 -12.29 3.09
C ALA A 75 5.61 -11.20 3.79
N LEU A 76 5.39 -10.97 5.09
CA LEU A 76 6.22 -10.05 5.89
C LEU A 76 7.67 -10.56 6.02
N ALA A 77 7.86 -11.84 6.32
CA ALA A 77 9.18 -12.45 6.43
C ALA A 77 10.00 -12.30 5.14
N TYR A 78 9.37 -12.47 3.97
CA TYR A 78 9.97 -12.24 2.66
C TYR A 78 10.58 -10.85 2.57
N PHE A 79 9.85 -9.81 2.97
CA PHE A 79 10.34 -8.43 2.87
C PHE A 79 11.58 -8.21 3.72
N PHE A 80 11.59 -8.68 4.96
CA PHE A 80 12.76 -8.57 5.82
C PHE A 80 13.93 -9.38 5.25
N LEU A 81 13.74 -10.66 4.96
CA LEU A 81 14.80 -11.54 4.47
C LEU A 81 15.39 -11.12 3.13
N ALA A 82 14.58 -10.57 2.21
CA ALA A 82 15.04 -10.10 0.91
C ALA A 82 15.94 -8.87 1.02
N HIS A 83 15.82 -8.10 2.10
CA HIS A 83 16.46 -6.79 2.25
C HIS A 83 17.40 -6.71 3.47
N THR A 84 17.58 -7.80 4.22
CA THR A 84 18.57 -7.94 5.31
C THR A 84 19.80 -8.77 4.91
N GLY A 85 20.08 -8.93 3.61
CA GLY A 85 21.16 -9.80 3.12
C GLY A 85 22.56 -9.40 3.60
N PRO A 86 23.49 -10.35 3.82
CA PRO A 86 24.85 -10.06 4.28
C PRO A 86 25.70 -9.49 3.14
N THR A 87 26.10 -8.22 3.22
CA THR A 87 27.31 -7.79 2.52
C THR A 87 28.52 -8.35 3.25
N HIS A 88 29.30 -9.17 2.57
CA HIS A 88 30.64 -9.56 3.00
C HIS A 88 31.53 -8.30 3.05
N GLU A 89 31.48 -7.56 4.15
CA GLU A 89 32.57 -6.72 4.67
C GLU A 89 32.15 -6.07 5.99
N ALA A 90 33.07 -6.05 6.95
CA ALA A 90 32.89 -5.40 8.23
C ALA A 90 32.91 -3.88 8.05
N GLY A 91 31.75 -3.22 8.12
CA GLY A 91 31.71 -1.75 8.06
C GLY A 91 30.31 -1.15 8.01
N ASP A 92 30.03 -0.36 9.05
CA ASP A 92 28.90 0.54 9.35
C ASP A 92 27.78 0.74 8.28
N ARG A 93 26.63 0.13 8.60
CA ARG A 93 25.24 0.37 8.13
C ARG A 93 25.05 0.96 6.73
N ARG A 94 24.58 0.13 5.80
CA ARG A 94 23.73 0.56 4.67
C ARG A 94 22.59 -0.43 4.46
N MET A 95 21.45 -0.15 5.08
CA MET A 95 20.16 -0.70 4.66
C MET A 95 19.85 -0.13 3.27
N LEU A 96 19.49 -0.97 2.31
CA LEU A 96 18.77 -0.48 1.13
C LEU A 96 17.38 -0.06 1.61
N PRO A 97 17.00 1.23 1.50
CA PRO A 97 15.66 1.65 1.87
C PRO A 97 14.66 0.80 1.08
N PHE A 98 13.55 0.46 1.73
CA PHE A 98 12.37 -0.12 1.10
C PHE A 98 12.24 0.42 -0.33
N LEU A 99 12.60 -0.37 -1.36
CA LEU A 99 12.25 -0.07 -2.74
C LEU A 99 10.78 -0.44 -2.96
N VAL A 100 9.94 -0.07 -2.00
CA VAL A 100 8.50 -0.05 -2.20
C VAL A 100 8.24 1.23 -2.96
N ASP A 101 7.69 1.08 -4.15
CA ASP A 101 7.12 2.19 -4.89
C ASP A 101 5.99 2.78 -4.03
N MET A 102 6.32 3.82 -3.27
CA MET A 102 5.41 4.42 -2.30
C MET A 102 4.22 5.10 -2.97
N ALA A 103 4.40 5.57 -4.21
CA ALA A 103 3.29 6.10 -5.00
C ALA A 103 2.28 4.99 -5.28
N ARG A 104 2.76 3.84 -5.77
CA ARG A 104 1.91 2.67 -6.04
C ARG A 104 1.31 2.05 -4.79
N LEU A 105 2.05 2.03 -3.67
CA LEU A 105 1.51 1.56 -2.40
C LEU A 105 0.36 2.46 -1.92
N PHE A 106 0.53 3.78 -2.02
CA PHE A 106 -0.50 4.74 -1.66
C PHE A 106 -1.74 4.62 -2.55
N GLU A 107 -1.55 4.44 -3.87
CA GLU A 107 -2.62 4.13 -4.83
C GLU A 107 -3.45 2.92 -4.37
N PHE A 108 -2.78 1.78 -4.11
CA PHE A 108 -3.47 0.56 -3.67
C PHE A 108 -4.13 0.70 -2.30
N PHE A 109 -3.52 1.45 -1.38
CA PHE A 109 -4.08 1.72 -0.08
C PHE A 109 -5.40 2.49 -0.20
N VAL A 110 -5.41 3.60 -0.94
CA VAL A 110 -6.62 4.39 -1.18
C VAL A 110 -7.68 3.55 -1.91
N ALA A 111 -7.27 2.76 -2.91
CA ALA A 111 -8.15 1.83 -3.62
C ALA A 111 -8.86 0.84 -2.69
N ALA A 112 -8.08 0.20 -1.80
CA ALA A 112 -8.59 -0.78 -0.85
C ALA A 112 -9.55 -0.13 0.16
N TRP A 113 -9.21 1.08 0.61
CA TRP A 113 -10.08 1.86 1.49
C TRP A 113 -11.43 2.16 0.84
N LEU A 114 -11.41 2.74 -0.37
CA LEU A 114 -12.63 3.10 -1.08
C LEU A 114 -13.51 1.88 -1.39
N ARG A 115 -12.92 0.76 -1.81
CA ARG A 115 -13.67 -0.49 -2.03
C ARG A 115 -14.36 -1.00 -0.77
N ARG A 116 -13.78 -0.74 0.40
CA ARG A 116 -14.30 -1.21 1.69
C ARG A 116 -15.40 -0.29 2.23
N PHE A 117 -15.25 1.02 2.06
CA PHE A 117 -16.03 2.01 2.78
C PHE A 117 -16.95 2.87 1.91
N LEU A 118 -16.84 2.83 0.59
CA LEU A 118 -17.86 3.46 -0.26
C LEU A 118 -19.18 2.69 -0.18
N PRO A 119 -20.31 3.38 0.06
CA PRO A 119 -21.62 2.73 0.10
C PRO A 119 -22.06 2.28 -1.30
N SER A 120 -22.98 1.33 -1.35
CA SER A 120 -23.72 1.05 -2.60
C SER A 120 -24.50 2.30 -3.03
N PRO A 121 -24.59 2.62 -4.33
CA PRO A 121 -24.19 1.80 -5.49
C PRO A 121 -22.81 2.15 -6.10
N PHE A 122 -21.94 2.87 -5.38
CA PHE A 122 -20.63 3.27 -5.88
C PHE A 122 -19.74 2.05 -6.19
N ARG A 123 -19.03 2.11 -7.32
CA ARG A 123 -18.06 1.08 -7.74
C ARG A 123 -16.70 1.68 -8.02
N VAL A 124 -15.64 1.03 -7.54
CA VAL A 124 -14.24 1.47 -7.73
C VAL A 124 -13.49 0.53 -8.66
N SER A 125 -13.03 1.09 -9.77
CA SER A 125 -12.04 0.49 -10.68
C SER A 125 -10.65 1.04 -10.37
N VAL A 126 -9.62 0.21 -10.54
CA VAL A 126 -8.21 0.54 -10.28
C VAL A 126 -7.42 0.29 -11.55
N GLN A 127 -6.45 1.17 -11.85
CA GLN A 127 -5.57 1.08 -13.03
C GLN A 127 -6.36 0.92 -14.34
N GLU A 128 -7.33 1.81 -14.54
CA GLU A 128 -8.18 1.77 -15.73
C GLU A 128 -7.40 2.27 -16.95
N ASN A 129 -7.25 1.41 -17.96
CA ASN A 129 -6.54 1.75 -19.19
C ASN A 129 -7.51 2.46 -20.14
N TYR A 130 -7.18 3.68 -20.54
CA TYR A 130 -7.87 4.40 -21.60
C TYR A 130 -6.95 4.57 -22.81
N HIS A 131 -7.37 4.05 -23.96
CA HIS A 131 -6.59 4.15 -25.20
C HIS A 131 -6.79 5.51 -25.86
N LEU A 132 -5.68 6.21 -26.11
CA LEU A 132 -5.73 7.52 -26.75
C LEU A 132 -5.94 7.35 -28.25
N GLY A 133 -7.17 7.60 -28.70
CA GLY A 133 -7.54 7.45 -30.10
C GLY A 133 -7.69 5.99 -30.53
N ARG A 134 -8.39 5.77 -31.66
CA ARG A 134 -8.82 4.44 -32.12
C ARG A 134 -7.69 3.52 -32.59
N ALA A 135 -6.45 4.00 -32.72
CA ALA A 135 -5.34 3.27 -33.35
C ALA A 135 -3.97 3.51 -32.69
N SER A 136 -3.92 3.99 -31.45
CA SER A 136 -2.64 4.19 -30.75
C SER A 136 -2.39 3.14 -29.68
N ASP A 137 -1.12 2.73 -29.55
CA ASP A 137 -0.61 1.95 -28.41
C ASP A 137 -0.45 2.81 -27.15
N THR A 138 -0.64 4.14 -27.27
CA THR A 138 -0.53 5.06 -26.15
C THR A 138 -1.80 4.99 -25.31
N LYS A 139 -1.61 4.72 -24.03
CA LYS A 139 -2.71 4.63 -23.06
C LYS A 139 -2.46 5.54 -21.88
N PHE A 140 -3.54 6.15 -21.39
CA PHE A 140 -3.58 6.65 -20.03
C PHE A 140 -3.89 5.49 -19.09
N ILE A 141 -3.16 5.44 -17.99
CA ILE A 141 -3.49 4.59 -16.85
C ILE A 141 -4.03 5.54 -15.80
N ILE A 142 -5.32 5.44 -15.54
CA ILE A 142 -5.99 6.21 -14.50
C ILE A 142 -5.92 5.37 -13.22
N ASP A 143 -5.34 5.92 -12.16
CA ASP A 143 -5.18 5.24 -10.87
C ASP A 143 -6.51 4.65 -10.41
N LEU A 144 -7.56 5.48 -10.37
CA LEU A 144 -8.85 5.14 -9.79
C LEU A 144 -10.00 5.77 -10.59
N VAL A 145 -11.06 4.99 -10.79
CA VAL A 145 -12.32 5.49 -11.36
C VAL A 145 -13.47 5.06 -10.46
N ILE A 146 -14.26 6.02 -10.00
CA ILE A 146 -15.49 5.77 -9.25
C ILE A 146 -16.68 5.94 -10.19
N ARG A 147 -17.62 4.99 -10.15
CA ARG A 147 -18.89 5.06 -10.90
C ARG A 147 -20.10 4.95 -9.99
N ASN A 148 -21.09 5.79 -10.25
CA ASN A 148 -22.41 5.78 -9.61
C ASN A 148 -23.49 6.02 -10.67
N GLY A 149 -24.04 4.95 -11.26
CA GLY A 149 -24.89 5.08 -12.43
C GLY A 149 -24.10 5.66 -13.61
N ASP A 150 -24.56 6.80 -14.14
CA ASP A 150 -23.92 7.53 -15.24
C ASP A 150 -22.85 8.53 -14.74
N GLU A 151 -22.74 8.76 -13.43
CA GLU A 151 -21.70 9.62 -12.86
C GLU A 151 -20.36 8.88 -12.81
N VAL A 152 -19.33 9.51 -13.36
CA VAL A 152 -17.95 9.01 -13.38
C VAL A 152 -17.05 10.02 -12.70
N TRP A 153 -16.26 9.61 -11.72
CA TRP A 153 -15.21 10.45 -11.13
C TRP A 153 -13.86 9.81 -11.41
N VAL A 154 -12.92 10.60 -11.94
CA VAL A 154 -11.53 10.17 -12.10
C VAL A 154 -10.71 10.64 -10.92
N LEU A 155 -9.93 9.74 -10.35
CA LEU A 155 -9.15 9.93 -9.14
C LEU A 155 -7.70 9.61 -9.47
N ASP A 156 -6.78 10.47 -9.04
CA ASP A 156 -5.35 10.28 -9.17
C ASP A 156 -4.66 10.53 -7.83
N THR A 157 -3.79 9.60 -7.44
CA THR A 157 -3.15 9.60 -6.12
C THR A 157 -1.71 10.10 -6.22
N LYS A 158 -1.32 10.97 -5.30
CA LYS A 158 0.00 11.62 -5.30
C LYS A 158 0.68 11.47 -3.95
N TYR A 159 1.68 10.59 -3.87
CA TYR A 159 2.51 10.45 -2.66
C TYR A 159 3.58 11.54 -2.55
N LYS A 160 3.13 12.77 -2.27
CA LYS A 160 3.96 13.96 -2.04
C LYS A 160 3.17 14.99 -1.22
N VAL A 161 3.86 15.93 -0.58
CA VAL A 161 3.22 17.00 0.22
C VAL A 161 3.72 18.37 -0.22
N PRO A 162 3.34 18.84 -1.43
CA PRO A 162 3.69 20.17 -1.89
C PRO A 162 2.88 21.24 -1.13
N LYS A 163 3.22 22.52 -1.30
CA LYS A 163 2.46 23.63 -0.67
C LYS A 163 1.08 23.84 -1.30
N SER A 164 0.88 23.35 -2.52
CA SER A 164 -0.36 23.36 -3.30
C SER A 164 -0.29 22.25 -4.34
N ALA A 165 -1.42 21.88 -4.95
CA ALA A 165 -1.40 20.96 -6.07
C ALA A 165 -0.52 21.49 -7.21
N ASP A 166 0.32 20.62 -7.78
CA ASP A 166 1.22 21.01 -8.87
C ASP A 166 0.41 21.17 -10.16
N THR A 167 0.79 22.14 -11.00
CA THR A 167 0.13 22.35 -12.31
C THR A 167 0.14 21.09 -13.17
N ALA A 168 1.20 20.27 -13.08
CA ALA A 168 1.29 19.00 -13.79
C ALA A 168 0.24 17.97 -13.32
N ASP A 169 -0.03 17.91 -12.01
CA ASP A 169 -1.06 17.01 -11.47
C ASP A 169 -2.45 17.46 -11.92
N ILE A 170 -2.70 18.78 -11.90
CA ILE A 170 -3.96 19.38 -12.37
C ILE A 170 -4.16 19.11 -13.87
N GLN A 171 -3.13 19.30 -14.69
CA GLN A 171 -3.20 19.02 -16.13
C GLN A 171 -3.47 17.54 -16.40
N GLN A 172 -2.84 16.65 -15.66
CA GLN A 172 -3.01 15.20 -15.79
C GLN A 172 -4.45 14.78 -15.46
N ILE A 173 -4.98 15.21 -14.31
CA ILE A 173 -6.34 14.82 -13.90
C ILE A 173 -7.41 15.42 -14.81
N VAL A 174 -7.18 16.61 -15.38
CA VAL A 174 -8.07 17.20 -16.38
C VAL A 174 -8.06 16.37 -17.67
N ALA A 175 -6.89 15.93 -18.14
CA ALA A 175 -6.80 15.06 -19.31
C ALA A 175 -7.51 13.70 -19.08
N TYR A 176 -7.45 13.15 -17.87
CA TYR A 176 -8.19 11.95 -17.49
C TYR A 176 -9.71 12.18 -17.50
N ALA A 177 -10.16 13.31 -16.96
CA ALA A 177 -11.57 13.66 -16.91
C ALA A 177 -12.15 13.83 -18.32
N GLU A 178 -11.44 14.56 -19.20
CA GLU A 178 -11.80 14.72 -20.60
C GLU A 178 -11.85 13.38 -21.34
N SER A 179 -10.87 12.50 -21.11
CA SER A 179 -10.81 11.17 -21.72
C SER A 179 -11.97 10.27 -21.30
N MET A 180 -12.45 10.43 -20.06
CA MET A 180 -13.56 9.65 -19.50
C MET A 180 -14.91 10.34 -19.63
N GLU A 181 -14.99 11.42 -20.42
CA GLU A 181 -16.20 12.23 -20.64
C GLU A 181 -16.88 12.66 -19.33
N THR A 182 -16.07 13.03 -18.33
CA THR A 182 -16.53 13.55 -17.04
C THR A 182 -15.98 14.94 -16.74
N ASN A 183 -16.71 15.68 -15.91
CA ASN A 183 -16.32 16.99 -15.40
C ASN A 183 -15.75 16.92 -13.98
N GLU A 184 -15.59 15.73 -13.39
CA GLU A 184 -15.14 15.57 -12.00
C GLU A 184 -13.79 14.86 -11.92
N GLY A 185 -12.75 15.64 -11.62
CA GLY A 185 -11.39 15.18 -11.37
C GLY A 185 -10.98 15.37 -9.91
N ILE A 186 -10.33 14.38 -9.32
CA ILE A 186 -9.99 14.40 -7.90
C ILE A 186 -8.53 14.00 -7.72
N LEU A 187 -7.76 14.87 -7.07
CA LEU A 187 -6.39 14.59 -6.65
C LEU A 187 -6.39 14.24 -5.16
N ILE A 188 -5.68 13.18 -4.82
CA ILE A 188 -5.63 12.66 -3.44
C ILE A 188 -4.18 12.67 -2.97
N TYR A 189 -3.93 13.36 -1.87
CA TYR A 189 -2.61 13.48 -1.24
C TYR A 189 -2.58 12.79 0.13
N PRO A 190 -1.41 12.37 0.64
CA PRO A 190 -1.28 11.72 1.96
C PRO A 190 -1.44 12.68 3.14
N GLN A 191 -1.57 13.99 2.88
CA GLN A 191 -1.76 15.05 3.87
C GLN A 191 -2.58 16.20 3.26
N GLN A 192 -3.20 16.99 4.13
CA GLN A 192 -3.91 18.19 3.72
C GLN A 192 -2.92 19.21 3.15
N LEU A 193 -3.13 19.63 1.91
CA LEU A 193 -2.32 20.67 1.31
C LEU A 193 -2.80 22.06 1.79
N PRO A 194 -1.88 23.00 2.07
CA PRO A 194 -2.25 24.38 2.45
C PRO A 194 -2.92 25.21 1.36
N GLY A 195 -2.82 24.77 0.09
CA GLY A 195 -3.34 25.48 -1.08
C GLY A 195 -4.86 25.40 -1.24
N ALA A 196 -5.35 25.79 -2.42
CA ALA A 196 -6.78 25.73 -2.72
C ALA A 196 -7.28 24.27 -2.75
N ALA A 197 -8.44 24.03 -2.14
CA ALA A 197 -9.10 22.72 -2.13
C ALA A 197 -9.83 22.40 -3.45
N ARG A 198 -10.03 23.39 -4.32
CA ARG A 198 -10.73 23.24 -5.60
C ARG A 198 -10.17 24.17 -6.67
N TYR A 199 -10.14 23.68 -7.89
CA TYR A 199 -9.85 24.43 -9.11
C TYR A 199 -10.95 24.18 -10.15
N GLN A 200 -11.16 25.14 -11.05
CA GLN A 200 -12.00 24.98 -12.23
C GLN A 200 -11.12 25.17 -13.46
N VAL A 201 -11.05 24.16 -14.34
CA VAL A 201 -10.25 24.19 -15.56
C VAL A 201 -11.16 23.82 -16.73
N GLY A 202 -11.59 24.83 -17.50
CA GLY A 202 -12.61 24.62 -18.51
C GLY A 202 -13.91 24.07 -17.91
N GLY A 203 -14.40 22.96 -18.45
CA GLY A 203 -15.58 22.25 -17.92
C GLY A 203 -15.30 21.39 -16.68
N THR A 204 -14.04 21.09 -16.39
CA THR A 204 -13.65 20.14 -15.34
C THR A 204 -13.44 20.84 -13.99
N ALA A 205 -14.21 20.40 -12.99
CA ALA A 205 -13.96 20.69 -11.59
C ALA A 205 -12.87 19.74 -11.06
N VAL A 206 -11.81 20.31 -10.48
CA VAL A 206 -10.72 19.56 -9.85
C VAL A 206 -10.80 19.76 -8.34
N ARG A 207 -11.02 18.68 -7.59
CA ARG A 207 -11.02 18.69 -6.11
C ARG A 207 -9.70 18.15 -5.58
N ILE A 208 -9.18 18.79 -4.54
CA ILE A 208 -7.98 18.36 -3.82
C ILE A 208 -8.43 17.79 -2.48
N LEU A 209 -8.25 16.49 -2.30
CA LEU A 209 -8.58 15.78 -1.07
C LEU A 209 -7.32 15.22 -0.42
N ALA A 210 -7.41 14.94 0.88
CA ALA A 210 -6.36 14.28 1.63
C ALA A 210 -6.85 12.98 2.24
N PHE A 211 -6.06 11.93 2.09
CA PHE A 211 -6.06 10.80 3.01
C PHE A 211 -4.92 11.01 3.99
N ASP A 212 -5.22 11.63 5.12
CA ASP A 212 -4.22 12.00 6.12
C ASP A 212 -3.60 10.76 6.78
N LEU A 213 -2.32 10.53 6.51
CA LEU A 213 -1.58 9.40 7.05
C LEU A 213 -0.98 9.69 8.44
N ASP A 214 -0.98 10.96 8.87
CA ASP A 214 -0.40 11.40 10.14
C ASP A 214 -1.48 11.34 11.25
N GLY A 215 -1.98 10.15 11.57
CA GLY A 215 -2.98 9.99 12.62
C GLY A 215 -3.67 8.63 12.66
N ASP A 216 -4.87 8.60 13.22
CA ASP A 216 -5.73 7.42 13.18
C ASP A 216 -6.31 7.26 11.76
N LEU A 217 -5.89 6.21 11.06
CA LEU A 217 -6.29 5.94 9.69
C LEU A 217 -7.80 5.72 9.53
N ASN A 218 -8.50 5.25 10.58
CA ASN A 218 -9.96 5.09 10.53
C ASN A 218 -10.65 6.45 10.54
N VAL A 219 -10.24 7.34 11.44
CA VAL A 219 -10.78 8.69 11.51
C VAL A 219 -10.47 9.47 10.24
N ALA A 220 -9.23 9.38 9.76
CA ALA A 220 -8.81 10.02 8.51
C ALA A 220 -9.59 9.49 7.31
N GLY A 221 -9.79 8.18 7.23
CA GLY A 221 -10.49 7.54 6.13
C GLY A 221 -12.00 7.77 6.14
N GLU A 222 -12.65 7.87 7.31
CA GLU A 222 -14.06 8.28 7.43
C GLU A 222 -14.24 9.73 6.94
N ARG A 223 -13.37 10.64 7.37
CA ARG A 223 -13.36 12.04 6.91
C ARG A 223 -13.16 12.11 5.40
N PHE A 224 -12.17 11.40 4.87
CA PHE A 224 -11.86 11.35 3.45
C PHE A 224 -13.07 10.89 2.62
N VAL A 225 -13.76 9.81 3.03
CA VAL A 225 -14.97 9.33 2.32
C VAL A 225 -16.10 10.35 2.39
N ALA A 226 -16.30 11.01 3.54
CA ALA A 226 -17.33 12.04 3.67
C ALA A 226 -17.06 13.25 2.76
N GLU A 227 -15.81 13.73 2.70
CA GLU A 227 -15.40 14.83 1.83
C GLU A 227 -15.53 14.46 0.35
N LEU A 228 -15.15 13.23 0.00
CA LEU A 228 -15.27 12.69 -1.35
C LEU A 228 -16.73 12.70 -1.84
N LEU A 229 -17.68 12.28 -1.01
CA LEU A 229 -19.09 12.16 -1.37
C LEU A 229 -19.86 13.49 -1.34
N HIS A 230 -19.55 14.37 -0.40
CA HIS A 230 -20.38 15.55 -0.15
C HIS A 230 -19.79 16.86 -0.67
N GLY A 231 -18.48 16.90 -0.94
CA GLY A 231 -17.77 18.14 -1.21
C GLY A 231 -17.77 19.06 0.01
N VAL A 232 -16.62 19.58 0.41
CA VAL A 232 -16.60 20.58 1.49
C VAL A 232 -17.23 21.87 0.91
N TRP A 233 -18.34 22.32 1.53
CA TRP A 233 -19.03 23.58 1.21
C TRP A 233 -18.39 24.76 1.93
#